data_AF-A0A381XQW4-F1
#
_entry.id   AF-A0A381XQW4-F1
#
_cell.length_a   1.000
_cell.length_b   1.000
_cell.length_c   1.000
_cell.angle_alpha   90.00
_cell.angle_beta   90.00
_cell.angle_gamma   90.00
#
_symmetry.space_group_name_H-M   'P 1'
#
loop_
_entity.id
_entity.type
_entity.pdbx_description
1 polymer ?
#
loop_
_entity_poly.entity_id
_entity_poly.type
_entity_poly.pdbx_seq_one_letter_code
_entity_poly.pdbx_strand_id
1 'polypeptide(L)'
;MKYLVTCVMSLLLHSAGALAQQDELLTPEQAFAFSANIVTPEAIEAVWTIADGYYMYRNKFGFMTGPEGPRVEAPAYPPGTIKQDILFGEVETYERTVRIILPFQSPTNDPGQISLTAKGQGCNETVGVCYPPVTRTVTLNLAATTMTAGNTDSRVLTLNNSSGLDKAGNSTSVSELQKLLGIGTEPPEFLDPEDAFKVEFLITGESSLVARFQIAEGYYLYRDKLEFHRVDGTARIGPYGLPPGRIKQDAYFGEVAVYNEDFDVLLPLERSSTAGGGFSLKTTYQGCAEKGICYPPISKSYRLALPALIEVANATDTNSPEQSGRTLIGYLAAAFAAGFLLTFTPCVLPLIPIVSSLVVGQGSQGSRLRGGAISMTYVLGTAVTYAAIGAVAGATGEQLQAYFQNIWAIGFISLILALMALSMFGLYEIQMPATVQSRLSERTAGLSRGSFGMIFVLGAISAVVVGACVSPLLISVLSVAILKGDAYLGAALMFSMAIGMGIILVAIGFGAGAVLPRTGPWMERVKHVFGVMLLGVAIYLLGVVPEVPVLFLWAALLIVIGVYLGATQAVPDQASGWR
;
A
#
# COMPACT_ATOMS: atom_id res chain seq x y z
N MET A 1 22.70 -2.81 35.40
CA MET A 1 22.09 -3.61 34.31
C MET A 1 20.59 -3.83 34.52
N LYS A 2 20.14 -4.50 35.60
CA LYS A 2 18.70 -4.68 35.91
C LYS A 2 17.91 -3.37 35.89
N TYR A 3 18.35 -2.35 36.64
CA TYR A 3 17.66 -1.05 36.69
C TYR A 3 17.56 -0.31 35.35
N LEU A 4 18.48 -0.55 34.41
CA LEU A 4 18.49 0.14 33.11
C LEU A 4 17.59 -0.57 32.10
N VAL A 5 17.52 -1.91 32.15
CA VAL A 5 16.51 -2.68 31.41
C VAL A 5 15.11 -2.42 31.96
N THR A 6 14.96 -2.28 33.28
CA THR A 6 13.69 -1.84 33.88
C THR A 6 13.37 -0.40 33.48
N CYS A 7 14.37 0.47 33.27
CA CYS A 7 14.15 1.84 32.81
C CYS A 7 13.78 1.90 31.32
N VAL A 8 14.39 1.09 30.44
CA VAL A 8 14.06 0.98 29.01
C VAL A 8 12.73 0.24 28.79
N MET A 9 12.46 -0.82 29.56
CA MET A 9 11.16 -1.50 29.57
C MET A 9 10.08 -0.59 30.17
N SER A 10 10.39 0.19 31.22
CA SER A 10 9.50 1.22 31.74
C SER A 10 9.33 2.36 30.74
N LEU A 11 10.34 2.73 29.94
CA LEU A 11 10.20 3.70 28.85
C LEU A 11 9.29 3.16 27.73
N LEU A 12 9.41 1.86 27.40
CA LEU A 12 8.56 1.16 26.43
C LEU A 12 7.11 0.96 26.95
N LEU A 13 6.92 0.77 28.25
CA LEU A 13 5.59 0.74 28.88
C LEU A 13 5.02 2.15 29.09
N HIS A 14 5.85 3.17 29.33
CA HIS A 14 5.42 4.57 29.43
C HIS A 14 5.12 5.16 28.04
N SER A 15 5.73 4.68 26.95
CA SER A 15 5.30 5.00 25.59
C SER A 15 3.95 4.37 25.23
N ALA A 16 3.53 3.30 25.91
CA ALA A 16 2.16 2.78 25.79
C ALA A 16 1.14 3.64 26.57
N GLY A 17 1.59 4.39 27.59
CA GLY A 17 0.78 5.32 28.36
C GLY A 17 0.80 6.78 27.86
N ALA A 18 1.74 7.12 26.97
CA ALA A 18 1.85 8.45 26.35
C ALA A 18 1.17 8.50 24.96
N LEU A 19 0.07 7.77 24.81
CA LEU A 19 -0.77 7.76 23.61
C LEU A 19 -1.78 8.92 23.61
N ALA A 20 -1.38 10.09 24.12
CA ALA A 20 -2.18 11.29 24.11
C ALA A 20 -1.33 12.45 23.62
N GLN A 21 -1.71 12.98 22.46
CA GLN A 21 -1.18 14.15 21.77
C GLN A 21 0.17 13.96 21.03
N GLN A 22 0.09 13.31 19.87
CA GLN A 22 0.78 13.83 18.68
C GLN A 22 -0.31 14.19 17.68
N ASP A 23 -0.24 15.41 17.14
CA ASP A 23 -1.29 16.05 16.32
C ASP A 23 -1.78 15.12 15.21
N GLU A 24 -2.86 14.41 15.52
CA GLU A 24 -3.62 13.58 14.60
C GLU A 24 -4.05 14.50 13.46
N LEU A 25 -3.55 14.25 12.24
CA LEU A 25 -4.00 14.95 11.05
C LEU A 25 -5.51 14.86 11.01
N LEU A 26 -6.19 15.98 11.26
CA LEU A 26 -7.64 16.07 11.24
C LEU A 26 -8.15 15.55 9.89
N THR A 27 -9.27 14.82 9.92
CA THR A 27 -9.91 14.40 8.67
C THR A 27 -10.30 15.64 7.87
N PRO A 28 -10.40 15.56 6.52
CA PRO A 28 -10.78 16.71 5.68
C PRO A 28 -12.05 17.43 6.17
N GLU A 29 -13.00 16.69 6.74
CA GLU A 29 -14.24 17.18 7.34
C GLU A 29 -14.02 18.07 8.56
N GLN A 30 -13.05 17.71 9.40
CA GLN A 30 -12.73 18.41 10.63
C GLN A 30 -11.75 19.57 10.37
N ALA A 31 -10.82 19.38 9.43
CA ALA A 31 -9.86 20.39 9.01
C ALA A 31 -10.52 21.54 8.23
N PHE A 32 -11.54 21.23 7.40
CA PHE A 32 -12.21 22.18 6.52
C PHE A 32 -13.74 22.08 6.69
N ALA A 33 -14.25 22.63 7.79
CA ALA A 33 -15.68 22.62 8.07
C ALA A 33 -16.40 23.67 7.22
N PHE A 34 -17.27 23.22 6.32
CA PHE A 34 -18.08 24.08 5.45
C PHE A 34 -19.48 24.32 6.04
N SER A 35 -19.91 25.57 6.00
CA SER A 35 -21.29 25.98 6.29
C SER A 35 -21.72 27.06 5.32
N ALA A 36 -23.02 27.13 5.02
CA ALA A 36 -23.58 28.19 4.19
C ALA A 36 -24.82 28.74 4.90
N ASN A 37 -25.00 30.06 4.85
CA ASN A 37 -26.15 30.74 5.42
C ASN A 37 -26.65 31.80 4.44
N ILE A 38 -27.96 32.01 4.40
CA ILE A 38 -28.55 33.12 3.65
C ILE A 38 -28.45 34.37 4.52
N VAL A 39 -27.66 35.36 4.10
CA VAL A 39 -27.43 36.60 4.88
C VAL A 39 -28.30 37.73 4.36
N THR A 40 -28.59 37.73 3.06
CA THR A 40 -29.56 38.63 2.42
C THR A 40 -30.42 37.83 1.45
N PRO A 41 -31.63 38.30 1.09
CA PRO A 41 -32.52 37.57 0.17
C PRO A 41 -31.93 37.27 -1.21
N GLU A 42 -30.79 37.89 -1.57
CA GLU A 42 -30.09 37.73 -2.84
C GLU A 42 -28.59 37.36 -2.67
N ALA A 43 -28.14 37.06 -1.44
CA ALA A 43 -26.77 36.63 -1.21
C ALA A 43 -26.64 35.53 -0.15
N ILE A 44 -25.92 34.47 -0.52
CA ILE A 44 -25.53 33.38 0.36
C ILE A 44 -24.11 33.66 0.86
N GLU A 45 -23.90 33.60 2.17
CA GLU A 45 -22.57 33.59 2.77
C GLU A 45 -22.10 32.14 2.91
N ALA A 46 -21.08 31.78 2.14
CA ALA A 46 -20.35 30.53 2.25
C ALA A 46 -19.18 30.71 3.22
N VAL A 47 -19.20 29.98 4.34
CA VAL A 47 -18.18 30.07 5.40
C VAL A 47 -17.43 28.75 5.50
N TRP A 48 -16.13 28.80 5.28
CA TRP A 48 -15.22 27.69 5.58
C TRP A 48 -14.46 28.02 6.86
N THR A 49 -14.57 27.13 7.86
CA THR A 49 -13.78 27.16 9.08
C THR A 49 -12.61 26.19 8.91
N ILE A 50 -11.41 26.73 8.95
CA ILE A 50 -10.14 26.03 8.70
C ILE A 50 -9.43 25.86 10.05
N ALA A 51 -9.07 24.63 10.39
CA ALA A 51 -8.37 24.33 11.63
C ALA A 51 -6.99 25.02 11.70
N ASP A 52 -6.50 25.29 12.91
CA ASP A 52 -5.18 25.90 13.09
C ASP A 52 -4.09 24.99 12.49
N GLY A 53 -3.16 25.58 11.73
CA GLY A 53 -2.13 24.84 10.99
C GLY A 53 -2.56 24.33 9.61
N TYR A 54 -3.77 24.66 9.16
CA TYR A 54 -4.27 24.34 7.81
C TYR A 54 -4.56 25.62 7.01
N TYR A 55 -4.47 25.53 5.68
CA TYR A 55 -4.81 26.61 4.76
C TYR A 55 -5.50 26.10 3.50
N MET A 56 -6.27 26.95 2.83
CA MET A 56 -6.95 26.65 1.56
C MET A 56 -6.55 27.63 0.45
N TYR A 57 -6.49 27.15 -0.80
CA TYR A 57 -6.10 27.96 -1.95
C TYR A 57 -7.27 28.76 -2.53
N ARG A 58 -7.09 30.07 -2.72
CA ARG A 58 -8.11 30.96 -3.29
C ARG A 58 -8.59 30.51 -4.67
N ASN A 59 -7.68 30.06 -5.54
CA ASN A 59 -7.99 29.64 -6.91
C ASN A 59 -8.61 28.24 -7.02
N LYS A 60 -8.82 27.53 -5.92
CA LYS A 60 -9.42 26.18 -5.89
C LYS A 60 -10.85 26.16 -5.32
N PHE A 61 -11.42 27.31 -4.97
CA PHE A 61 -12.83 27.40 -4.62
C PHE A 61 -13.72 27.35 -5.87
N GLY A 62 -14.76 26.52 -5.81
CA GLY A 62 -15.80 26.45 -6.85
C GLY A 62 -17.18 26.35 -6.21
N PHE A 63 -18.16 27.07 -6.74
CA PHE A 63 -19.53 27.08 -6.22
C PHE A 63 -20.50 26.74 -7.34
N MET A 64 -21.40 25.79 -7.07
CA MET A 64 -22.43 25.34 -8.00
C MET A 64 -23.72 25.18 -7.22
N THR A 65 -24.83 25.67 -7.73
CA THR A 65 -26.16 25.35 -7.21
C THR A 65 -26.71 24.11 -7.91
N GLY A 66 -27.64 23.41 -7.26
CA GLY A 66 -28.33 22.26 -7.85
C GLY A 66 -29.07 22.62 -9.16
N PRO A 67 -29.49 21.61 -9.95
CA PRO A 67 -30.05 21.80 -11.29
C PRO A 67 -31.35 22.63 -11.33
N GLU A 68 -32.05 22.77 -10.21
CA GLU A 68 -33.24 23.64 -10.05
C GLU A 68 -32.98 24.86 -9.15
N GLY A 69 -31.72 25.08 -8.75
CA GLY A 69 -31.33 26.21 -7.92
C GLY A 69 -31.08 27.49 -8.73
N PRO A 70 -31.23 28.67 -8.12
CA PRO A 70 -30.88 29.93 -8.76
C PRO A 70 -29.41 29.96 -9.15
N ARG A 71 -29.09 30.64 -10.26
CA ARG A 71 -27.70 30.79 -10.69
C ARG A 71 -26.96 31.69 -9.70
N VAL A 72 -25.88 31.15 -9.15
CA VAL A 72 -24.90 31.91 -8.37
C VAL A 72 -24.06 32.72 -9.34
N GLU A 73 -23.97 34.02 -9.09
CA GLU A 73 -23.13 34.94 -9.83
C GLU A 73 -21.65 34.82 -9.41
N ALA A 74 -20.79 35.71 -9.93
CA ALA A 74 -19.37 35.69 -9.59
C ALA A 74 -19.15 35.81 -8.05
N PRO A 75 -18.48 34.83 -7.42
CA PRO A 75 -18.21 34.88 -5.98
C PRO A 75 -17.35 36.09 -5.61
N ALA A 76 -17.78 36.84 -4.59
CA ALA A 76 -16.98 37.90 -3.99
C ALA A 76 -16.04 37.30 -2.94
N TYR A 77 -14.76 37.17 -3.31
CA TYR A 77 -13.71 36.66 -2.43
C TYR A 77 -13.12 37.78 -1.56
N PRO A 78 -12.90 37.54 -0.25
CA PRO A 78 -12.15 38.47 0.60
C PRO A 78 -10.67 38.50 0.20
N PRO A 79 -9.89 39.51 0.61
CA PRO A 79 -8.44 39.49 0.41
C PRO A 79 -7.81 38.34 1.20
N GLY A 80 -6.96 37.54 0.55
CA GLY A 80 -6.20 36.46 1.18
C GLY A 80 -4.74 36.83 1.43
N THR A 81 -4.01 35.90 2.03
CA THR A 81 -2.58 36.06 2.32
C THR A 81 -1.78 35.46 1.17
N ILE A 82 -0.84 36.22 0.60
CA ILE A 82 0.06 35.70 -0.44
C ILE A 82 1.15 34.87 0.23
N LYS A 83 1.29 33.61 -0.17
CA LYS A 83 2.34 32.68 0.26
C LYS A 83 3.11 32.15 -0.94
N GLN A 84 4.40 31.89 -0.74
CA GLN A 84 5.25 31.14 -1.67
C GLN A 84 5.17 29.67 -1.32
N ASP A 85 4.41 28.92 -2.09
CA ASP A 85 4.30 27.46 -1.97
C ASP A 85 5.31 26.77 -2.87
N ILE A 86 5.97 25.73 -2.35
CA ILE A 86 7.02 24.97 -3.05
C ILE A 86 6.49 24.17 -4.26
N LEU A 87 5.21 23.79 -4.28
CA LEU A 87 4.59 23.09 -5.41
C LEU A 87 3.95 24.06 -6.42
N PHE A 88 3.37 25.17 -5.95
CA PHE A 88 2.50 26.02 -6.78
C PHE A 88 3.02 27.45 -6.99
N GLY A 89 4.15 27.84 -6.40
CA GLY A 89 4.71 29.18 -6.53
C GLY A 89 3.96 30.21 -5.68
N GLU A 90 3.84 31.44 -6.17
CA GLU A 90 3.13 32.50 -5.46
C GLU A 90 1.61 32.29 -5.56
N VAL A 91 0.99 31.91 -4.44
CA VAL A 91 -0.43 31.58 -4.34
C VAL A 91 -1.07 32.30 -3.18
N GLU A 92 -2.30 32.75 -3.38
CA GLU A 92 -3.09 33.40 -2.34
C GLU A 92 -3.89 32.35 -1.56
N THR A 93 -3.70 32.32 -0.25
CA THR A 93 -4.28 31.33 0.66
C THR A 93 -5.13 31.99 1.75
N TYR A 94 -6.04 31.21 2.33
CA TYR A 94 -6.80 31.59 3.51
C TYR A 94 -6.53 30.65 4.67
N GLU A 95 -6.51 31.22 5.87
CA GLU A 95 -6.33 30.54 7.15
C GLU A 95 -7.48 30.90 8.10
N ARG A 96 -7.74 30.03 9.09
CA ARG A 96 -8.78 30.19 10.14
C ARG A 96 -10.21 30.22 9.65
N THR A 97 -10.65 31.28 8.98
CA THR A 97 -12.04 31.41 8.54
C THR A 97 -12.11 32.27 7.28
N VAL A 98 -12.71 31.73 6.23
CA VAL A 98 -12.97 32.47 4.99
C VAL A 98 -14.49 32.58 4.77
N ARG A 99 -14.94 33.81 4.53
CA ARG A 99 -16.33 34.17 4.25
C ARG A 99 -16.42 34.63 2.80
N ILE A 100 -17.11 33.87 1.97
CA ILE A 100 -17.27 34.16 0.54
C ILE A 100 -18.72 34.51 0.30
N ILE A 101 -18.96 35.69 -0.26
CA ILE A 101 -20.32 36.15 -0.55
C ILE A 101 -20.66 35.71 -1.96
N LEU A 102 -21.75 34.95 -2.07
CA LEU A 102 -22.27 34.40 -3.30
C LEU A 102 -23.58 35.12 -3.64
N PRO A 103 -23.53 36.17 -4.48
CA PRO A 103 -24.74 36.77 -4.99
C PRO A 103 -25.49 35.74 -5.84
N PHE A 104 -26.80 35.65 -5.68
CA PHE A 104 -27.64 34.75 -6.47
C PHE A 104 -28.93 35.49 -6.85
N GLN A 105 -29.37 35.30 -8.09
CA GLN A 105 -30.65 35.84 -8.55
C GLN A 105 -31.73 34.79 -8.34
N SER A 106 -32.66 35.00 -7.41
CA SER A 106 -33.83 34.13 -7.27
C SER A 106 -34.84 34.41 -8.39
N PRO A 107 -35.17 33.46 -9.28
CA PRO A 107 -36.15 33.68 -10.33
C PRO A 107 -37.61 33.66 -9.81
N THR A 108 -37.85 33.22 -8.58
CA THR A 108 -39.19 33.06 -8.01
C THR A 108 -39.23 33.45 -6.52
N ASN A 109 -40.31 34.11 -6.10
CA ASN A 109 -40.68 34.44 -4.72
C ASN A 109 -41.17 33.20 -3.94
N ASP A 110 -40.80 32.00 -4.35
CA ASP A 110 -41.25 30.76 -3.71
C ASP A 110 -40.28 30.34 -2.60
N PRO A 111 -40.79 29.93 -1.42
CA PRO A 111 -39.98 29.38 -0.33
C PRO A 111 -39.47 27.99 -0.71
N GLY A 112 -38.48 27.94 -1.61
CA GLY A 112 -37.82 26.72 -2.05
C GLY A 112 -36.56 26.41 -1.25
N GLN A 113 -36.16 25.14 -1.24
CA GLN A 113 -34.85 24.72 -0.74
C GLN A 113 -33.81 24.85 -1.86
N ILE A 114 -32.73 25.60 -1.63
CA ILE A 114 -31.58 25.67 -2.53
C ILE A 114 -30.51 24.68 -2.07
N SER A 115 -30.05 23.80 -2.94
CA SER A 115 -28.82 23.03 -2.70
C SER A 115 -27.61 23.81 -3.25
N LEU A 116 -26.66 24.13 -2.39
CA LEU A 116 -25.38 24.75 -2.74
C LEU A 116 -24.26 23.72 -2.58
N THR A 117 -23.56 23.43 -3.67
CA THR A 117 -22.37 22.58 -3.71
C THR A 117 -21.11 23.46 -3.80
N ALA A 118 -20.28 23.42 -2.77
CA ALA A 118 -18.97 24.09 -2.71
C ALA A 118 -17.83 23.07 -2.87
N LYS A 119 -16.85 23.40 -3.70
CA LYS A 119 -15.60 22.67 -3.89
C LYS A 119 -14.44 23.50 -3.33
N GLY A 120 -13.49 22.85 -2.67
CA GLY A 120 -12.31 23.50 -2.12
C GLY A 120 -11.16 22.52 -1.95
N GLN A 121 -9.93 23.03 -1.91
CA GLN A 121 -8.73 22.23 -1.66
C GLN A 121 -7.82 22.98 -0.70
N GLY A 122 -7.24 22.24 0.25
CA GLY A 122 -6.32 22.79 1.25
C GLY A 122 -5.23 21.82 1.66
N CYS A 123 -4.24 22.34 2.37
CA CYS A 123 -3.10 21.60 2.86
C CYS A 123 -2.84 21.92 4.33
N ASN A 124 -2.12 21.03 5.00
CA ASN A 124 -1.60 21.26 6.33
C ASN A 124 -0.18 21.86 6.23
N GLU A 125 0.05 22.97 6.91
CA GLU A 125 1.32 23.71 6.91
C GLU A 125 2.40 23.02 7.74
N THR A 126 2.02 22.45 8.89
CA THR A 126 2.96 21.84 9.84
C THR A 126 3.57 20.54 9.31
N VAL A 127 2.78 19.72 8.61
CA VAL A 127 3.19 18.40 8.10
C VAL A 127 3.47 18.45 6.59
N GLY A 128 3.01 19.48 5.87
CA GLY A 128 3.24 19.64 4.43
C GLY A 128 2.39 18.72 3.55
N VAL A 129 1.28 18.18 4.08
CA VAL A 129 0.39 17.26 3.35
C VAL A 129 -0.77 18.03 2.74
N CYS A 130 -0.99 17.83 1.44
CA CYS A 130 -2.13 18.39 0.72
C CYS A 130 -3.25 17.37 0.53
N TYR A 131 -4.48 17.78 0.85
CA TYR A 131 -5.65 16.93 0.68
C TYR A 131 -6.17 17.01 -0.77
N PRO A 132 -6.86 15.97 -1.27
CA PRO A 132 -7.58 16.03 -2.54
C PRO A 132 -8.74 17.05 -2.48
N PRO A 133 -9.26 17.52 -3.64
CA PRO A 133 -10.38 18.44 -3.67
C PRO A 133 -11.62 17.87 -2.96
N VAL A 134 -12.13 18.61 -1.96
CA VAL A 134 -13.30 18.23 -1.17
C VAL A 134 -14.52 18.94 -1.75
N THR A 135 -15.62 18.19 -1.90
CA THR A 135 -16.91 18.74 -2.33
C THR A 135 -17.92 18.64 -1.19
N ARG A 136 -18.68 19.72 -0.93
CA ARG A 136 -19.68 19.82 0.13
C ARG A 136 -20.97 20.38 -0.40
N THR A 137 -22.07 19.65 -0.23
CA THR A 137 -23.41 20.10 -0.59
C THR A 137 -24.21 20.40 0.67
N VAL A 138 -24.78 21.60 0.75
CA VAL A 138 -25.63 22.06 1.85
C VAL A 138 -26.98 22.50 1.27
N THR A 139 -28.07 22.11 1.92
CA THR A 139 -29.42 22.59 1.58
C THR A 139 -29.79 23.79 2.46
N LEU A 140 -30.23 24.86 1.81
CA LEU A 140 -30.61 26.14 2.41
C LEU A 140 -32.09 26.37 2.19
N ASN A 141 -32.85 26.64 3.24
CA ASN A 141 -34.28 26.95 3.14
C ASN A 141 -34.47 28.46 2.96
N LEU A 142 -35.13 28.88 1.88
CA LEU A 142 -35.50 30.29 1.71
C LEU A 142 -36.76 30.54 2.52
N ALA A 143 -36.63 31.28 3.61
CA ALA A 143 -37.79 31.76 4.34
C ALA A 143 -38.52 32.79 3.46
N ALA A 144 -39.80 32.55 3.17
CA ALA A 144 -40.68 33.55 2.57
C ALA A 144 -40.66 34.79 3.48
N THR A 145 -40.23 35.92 2.93
CA THR A 145 -40.33 37.19 3.66
C THR A 145 -41.81 37.59 3.67
N THR A 146 -42.53 37.23 4.74
CA THR A 146 -43.83 37.82 5.04
C THR A 146 -43.62 39.28 5.41
N MET A 147 -43.68 40.16 4.41
CA MET A 147 -44.07 41.54 4.67
C MET A 147 -45.51 41.50 5.18
N THR A 148 -45.64 41.72 6.48
CA THR A 148 -46.92 41.89 7.14
C THR A 148 -47.48 43.24 6.69
N ALA A 149 -48.54 43.21 5.87
CA ALA A 149 -49.31 44.41 5.57
C ALA A 149 -50.02 44.86 6.86
N GLY A 150 -49.52 45.95 7.45
CA GLY A 150 -50.02 46.53 8.68
C GLY A 150 -49.87 48.05 8.70
N ASN A 151 -50.78 48.70 7.96
CA ASN A 151 -51.40 50.01 8.25
C ASN A 151 -50.57 51.33 8.21
N THR A 152 -51.14 52.26 7.42
CA THR A 152 -51.08 53.73 7.46
C THR A 152 -49.77 54.53 7.30
N ASP A 153 -49.77 55.28 6.19
CA ASP A 153 -49.52 56.73 6.10
C ASP A 153 -48.24 57.23 5.40
N SER A 154 -48.48 57.98 4.33
CA SER A 154 -47.75 59.17 3.87
C SER A 154 -46.31 59.10 3.30
N ARG A 155 -46.26 59.50 2.01
CA ARG A 155 -45.35 60.49 1.36
C ARG A 155 -43.99 60.08 0.75
N VAL A 156 -43.98 60.14 -0.60
CA VAL A 156 -43.07 60.87 -1.53
C VAL A 156 -41.56 60.49 -1.64
N LEU A 157 -41.11 60.35 -2.90
CA LEU A 157 -39.83 60.75 -3.56
C LEU A 157 -39.12 59.61 -4.31
N THR A 158 -39.40 59.39 -5.61
CA THR A 158 -38.72 59.93 -6.83
C THR A 158 -37.49 59.15 -7.33
N LEU A 159 -37.68 58.47 -8.49
CA LEU A 159 -36.93 58.53 -9.77
C LEU A 159 -35.39 58.53 -9.79
N ASN A 160 -34.79 57.55 -10.49
CA ASN A 160 -34.17 57.68 -11.85
C ASN A 160 -33.33 56.42 -12.19
N ASN A 161 -33.58 55.71 -13.31
CA ASN A 161 -32.99 55.87 -14.66
C ASN A 161 -31.49 55.47 -14.68
N SER A 162 -30.92 54.65 -15.57
CA SER A 162 -31.15 54.38 -17.00
C SER A 162 -30.21 53.21 -17.43
N SER A 163 -30.65 52.25 -18.27
CA SER A 163 -30.37 52.16 -19.73
C SER A 163 -29.25 51.17 -20.16
N GLY A 164 -29.55 50.37 -21.20
CA GLY A 164 -28.57 49.77 -22.14
C GLY A 164 -28.57 48.23 -22.16
N LEU A 165 -29.42 47.48 -22.87
CA LEU A 165 -29.60 47.27 -24.34
C LEU A 165 -28.63 46.22 -24.97
N ASP A 166 -29.25 45.31 -25.77
CA ASP A 166 -28.70 44.39 -26.81
C ASP A 166 -28.09 43.04 -26.36
N LYS A 167 -28.31 41.85 -26.98
CA LYS A 167 -29.05 41.31 -28.15
C LYS A 167 -29.08 39.76 -27.96
N ALA A 168 -30.22 39.07 -27.92
CA ALA A 168 -31.06 38.56 -29.02
C ALA A 168 -30.49 37.38 -29.85
N GLY A 169 -30.95 36.16 -29.50
CA GLY A 169 -31.54 35.17 -30.42
C GLY A 169 -30.66 34.00 -30.90
N ASN A 170 -31.17 32.80 -31.19
CA ASN A 170 -32.47 32.14 -30.97
C ASN A 170 -32.33 30.70 -31.52
N SER A 171 -32.76 29.65 -30.82
CA SER A 171 -33.34 28.41 -31.41
C SER A 171 -33.62 27.31 -30.36
N THR A 172 -34.76 27.32 -29.67
CA THR A 172 -35.26 26.13 -28.92
C THR A 172 -36.80 26.05 -28.83
N SER A 173 -37.54 26.58 -29.82
CA SER A 173 -39.02 26.51 -29.87
C SER A 173 -39.60 25.09 -29.97
N VAL A 174 -38.77 24.10 -30.24
CA VAL A 174 -39.18 22.68 -30.31
C VAL A 174 -39.29 22.07 -28.90
N SER A 175 -38.49 22.56 -27.94
CA SER A 175 -38.45 22.04 -26.57
C SER A 175 -39.62 22.50 -25.69
N GLU A 176 -40.22 23.65 -25.99
CA GLU A 176 -41.44 24.11 -25.30
C GLU A 176 -42.71 23.39 -25.76
N LEU A 177 -42.79 22.99 -27.03
CA LEU A 177 -43.91 22.19 -27.56
C LEU A 177 -43.96 20.79 -26.94
N GLN A 178 -42.80 20.21 -26.64
CA GLN A 178 -42.70 18.92 -25.94
C GLN A 178 -43.25 19.03 -24.51
N LYS A 179 -43.00 20.16 -23.82
CA LYS A 179 -43.51 20.47 -22.48
C LYS A 179 -45.03 20.70 -22.44
N LEU A 180 -45.62 21.16 -23.54
CA LEU A 180 -47.06 21.38 -23.66
C LEU A 180 -47.88 20.10 -23.92
N LEU A 181 -47.25 19.04 -24.42
CA LEU A 181 -47.92 17.77 -24.78
C LEU A 181 -47.96 16.74 -23.65
N GLY A 182 -47.48 17.07 -22.44
CA GLY A 182 -47.69 16.24 -21.25
C GLY A 182 -47.03 14.86 -21.29
N ILE A 183 -45.96 14.69 -22.07
CA ILE A 183 -45.14 13.46 -22.06
C ILE A 183 -44.09 13.63 -20.95
N GLY A 184 -44.35 13.05 -19.78
CA GLY A 184 -43.54 13.22 -18.57
C GLY A 184 -42.11 12.67 -18.69
N THR A 185 -41.17 13.28 -17.97
CA THR A 185 -39.83 12.74 -17.77
C THR A 185 -39.33 13.06 -16.36
N GLU A 186 -39.07 12.00 -15.61
CA GLU A 186 -38.43 11.92 -14.28
C GLU A 186 -36.98 12.46 -14.27
N PRO A 187 -36.34 12.63 -13.07
CA PRO A 187 -35.04 13.30 -12.91
C PRO A 187 -33.87 12.59 -13.63
N PRO A 188 -32.69 13.25 -13.81
CA PRO A 188 -31.67 12.77 -14.73
C PRO A 188 -31.00 11.52 -14.17
N GLU A 189 -31.35 10.38 -14.74
CA GLU A 189 -30.98 9.03 -14.30
C GLU A 189 -29.58 8.59 -14.77
N PHE A 190 -28.74 9.53 -15.23
CA PHE A 190 -27.50 9.26 -15.97
C PHE A 190 -26.28 9.94 -15.33
N LEU A 191 -25.20 9.17 -15.17
CA LEU A 191 -23.90 9.59 -14.64
C LEU A 191 -23.08 10.30 -15.73
N ASP A 192 -22.12 11.13 -15.32
CA ASP A 192 -21.13 11.67 -16.25
C ASP A 192 -20.21 10.56 -16.77
N PRO A 193 -19.73 10.65 -18.03
CA PRO A 193 -18.92 9.58 -18.63
C PRO A 193 -17.60 9.29 -17.89
N GLU A 194 -17.07 10.24 -17.12
CA GLU A 194 -15.87 10.03 -16.29
C GLU A 194 -16.17 9.26 -15.01
N ASP A 195 -17.39 9.37 -14.49
CA ASP A 195 -17.86 8.61 -13.33
C ASP A 195 -18.39 7.23 -13.74
N ALA A 196 -18.95 7.13 -14.95
CA ALA A 196 -19.45 5.88 -15.52
C ALA A 196 -18.32 4.93 -15.96
N PHE A 197 -17.19 5.46 -16.43
CA PHE A 197 -16.07 4.68 -16.97
C PHE A 197 -14.72 5.17 -16.41
N LYS A 198 -14.19 4.47 -15.41
CA LYS A 198 -12.89 4.76 -14.80
C LYS A 198 -11.83 3.83 -15.36
N VAL A 199 -10.67 4.38 -15.73
CA VAL A 199 -9.55 3.61 -16.29
C VAL A 199 -8.32 3.82 -15.42
N GLU A 200 -7.76 2.73 -14.93
CA GLU A 200 -6.53 2.70 -14.15
C GLU A 200 -5.45 1.88 -14.87
N PHE A 201 -4.20 2.31 -14.76
CA PHE A 201 -3.07 1.61 -15.36
C PHE A 201 -2.12 1.11 -14.28
N LEU A 202 -1.90 -0.20 -14.26
CA LEU A 202 -1.01 -0.87 -13.33
C LEU A 202 0.16 -1.46 -14.12
N ILE A 203 1.39 -1.15 -13.72
CA ILE A 203 2.58 -1.75 -14.31
C ILE A 203 2.81 -3.09 -13.61
N THR A 204 2.62 -4.19 -14.33
CA THR A 204 2.73 -5.55 -13.80
C THR A 204 3.95 -6.22 -14.43
N GLY A 205 5.04 -6.31 -13.67
CA GLY A 205 6.31 -6.86 -14.13
C GLY A 205 7.16 -5.88 -14.96
N GLU A 206 8.11 -6.43 -15.71
CA GLU A 206 9.11 -5.64 -16.45
C GLU A 206 8.62 -5.21 -17.85
N SER A 207 7.57 -5.82 -18.40
CA SER A 207 7.16 -5.61 -19.80
C SER A 207 5.65 -5.72 -20.04
N SER A 208 4.82 -5.55 -19.01
CA SER A 208 3.36 -5.67 -19.13
C SER A 208 2.65 -4.55 -18.40
N LEU A 209 1.70 -3.92 -19.08
CA LEU A 209 0.83 -2.89 -18.55
C LEU A 209 -0.59 -3.46 -18.49
N VAL A 210 -1.21 -3.43 -17.33
CA VAL A 210 -2.60 -3.84 -17.16
C VAL A 210 -3.46 -2.57 -17.14
N ALA A 211 -4.38 -2.45 -18.08
CA ALA A 211 -5.39 -1.41 -18.10
C ALA A 211 -6.68 -1.97 -17.49
N ARG A 212 -7.04 -1.48 -16.31
CA ARG A 212 -8.25 -1.87 -15.58
C ARG A 212 -9.36 -0.88 -15.88
N PHE A 213 -10.46 -1.36 -16.44
CA PHE A 213 -11.67 -0.58 -16.68
C PHE A 213 -12.71 -0.92 -15.62
N GLN A 214 -13.15 0.09 -14.87
CA GLN A 214 -14.26 -0.01 -13.94
C GLN A 214 -15.49 0.62 -14.57
N ILE A 215 -16.60 -0.12 -14.63
CA ILE A 215 -17.85 0.29 -15.29
C ILE A 215 -18.95 0.41 -14.22
N ALA A 216 -19.60 1.57 -14.17
CA ALA A 216 -20.73 1.78 -13.27
C ALA A 216 -21.94 0.89 -13.64
N GLU A 217 -22.76 0.55 -12.65
CA GLU A 217 -23.94 -0.29 -12.85
C GLU A 217 -24.94 0.35 -13.82
N GLY A 218 -25.40 -0.41 -14.81
CA GLY A 218 -26.28 0.08 -15.88
C GLY A 218 -25.56 0.78 -17.04
N TYR A 219 -24.23 0.63 -17.16
CA TYR A 219 -23.42 1.12 -18.27
C TYR A 219 -22.66 -0.01 -18.96
N TYR A 220 -22.28 0.20 -20.21
CA TYR A 220 -21.48 -0.76 -20.97
C TYR A 220 -20.51 -0.09 -21.95
N LEU A 221 -19.37 -0.73 -22.19
CA LEU A 221 -18.34 -0.33 -23.14
C LEU A 221 -18.33 -1.25 -24.37
N TYR A 222 -18.15 -0.68 -25.57
CA TYR A 222 -18.02 -1.48 -26.79
C TYR A 222 -16.61 -2.05 -26.92
N ARG A 223 -16.51 -3.37 -27.09
CA ARG A 223 -15.23 -4.08 -27.25
C ARG A 223 -14.45 -3.57 -28.45
N ASP A 224 -15.12 -3.40 -29.58
CA ASP A 224 -14.49 -3.03 -30.85
C ASP A 224 -14.14 -1.53 -30.94
N LYS A 225 -14.44 -0.74 -29.89
CA LYS A 225 -14.13 0.70 -29.80
C LYS A 225 -13.05 1.00 -28.76
N LEU A 226 -12.38 -0.02 -28.23
CA LEU A 226 -11.26 0.11 -27.31
C LEU A 226 -9.94 0.12 -28.07
N GLU A 227 -9.28 1.29 -28.11
CA GLU A 227 -8.00 1.46 -28.79
C GLU A 227 -6.94 2.05 -27.86
N PHE A 228 -5.72 1.52 -27.97
CA PHE A 228 -4.55 1.97 -27.22
C PHE A 228 -3.46 2.40 -28.20
N HIS A 229 -3.17 3.70 -28.22
CA HIS A 229 -2.16 4.28 -29.10
C HIS A 229 -1.04 4.89 -28.28
N ARG A 230 0.21 4.59 -28.64
CA ARG A 230 1.36 5.29 -28.07
C ARG A 230 1.44 6.69 -28.67
N VAL A 231 1.52 7.70 -27.80
CA VAL A 231 1.78 9.09 -28.22
C VAL A 231 3.28 9.36 -28.22
N ASP A 232 3.98 9.00 -27.14
CA ASP A 232 5.40 9.31 -26.95
C ASP A 232 6.08 8.33 -25.97
N GLY A 233 7.40 8.20 -26.03
CA GLY A 233 8.21 7.39 -25.10
C GLY A 233 8.97 6.21 -25.74
N THR A 234 9.90 5.66 -24.96
CA THR A 234 10.87 4.62 -25.37
C THR A 234 10.29 3.20 -25.40
N ALA A 235 9.07 3.01 -24.90
CA ALA A 235 8.34 1.74 -24.97
C ALA A 235 7.34 1.75 -26.14
N ARG A 236 7.11 0.61 -26.79
CA ARG A 236 6.05 0.37 -27.77
C ARG A 236 5.03 -0.59 -27.17
N ILE A 237 3.78 -0.50 -27.61
CA ILE A 237 2.74 -1.44 -27.21
C ILE A 237 2.78 -2.58 -28.21
N GLY A 238 2.98 -3.80 -27.73
CA GLY A 238 2.91 -5.02 -28.53
C GLY A 238 1.46 -5.38 -28.90
N PRO A 239 1.26 -6.46 -29.67
CA PRO A 239 -0.09 -6.93 -29.99
C PRO A 239 -0.83 -7.30 -28.70
N TYR A 240 -2.00 -6.70 -28.47
CA TYR A 240 -2.83 -6.95 -27.30
C TYR A 240 -4.10 -7.71 -27.68
N GLY A 241 -4.55 -8.59 -26.78
CA GLY A 241 -5.81 -9.30 -26.89
C GLY A 241 -6.87 -8.68 -25.98
N LEU A 242 -8.04 -8.36 -26.54
CA LEU A 242 -9.19 -7.94 -25.74
C LEU A 242 -9.94 -9.18 -25.21
N PRO A 243 -10.33 -9.19 -23.92
CA PRO A 243 -11.06 -10.32 -23.34
C PRO A 243 -12.39 -10.58 -24.08
N PRO A 244 -12.97 -11.78 -23.98
CA PRO A 244 -14.28 -12.05 -24.61
C PRO A 244 -15.35 -11.12 -23.99
N GLY A 245 -16.06 -10.37 -24.84
CA GLY A 245 -17.20 -9.54 -24.43
C GLY A 245 -18.51 -10.30 -24.51
N ARG A 246 -19.55 -9.82 -23.81
CA ARG A 246 -20.90 -10.36 -23.94
C ARG A 246 -21.53 -9.82 -25.21
N ILE A 247 -22.14 -10.70 -26.02
CA ILE A 247 -22.86 -10.27 -27.20
C ILE A 247 -24.15 -9.58 -26.75
N LYS A 248 -24.35 -8.34 -27.20
CA LYS A 248 -25.54 -7.54 -26.98
C LYS A 248 -26.06 -7.06 -28.32
N GLN A 249 -27.37 -7.15 -28.49
CA GLN A 249 -28.05 -6.58 -29.64
C GLN A 249 -28.39 -5.12 -29.32
N ASP A 250 -27.56 -4.22 -29.83
CA ASP A 250 -27.68 -2.78 -29.67
C ASP A 250 -28.59 -2.21 -30.77
N ALA A 251 -29.45 -1.25 -30.39
CA ALA A 251 -30.41 -0.65 -31.32
C ALA A 251 -29.76 0.19 -32.44
N TYR A 252 -28.53 0.69 -32.21
CA TYR A 252 -27.81 1.53 -33.17
C TYR A 252 -26.77 0.75 -33.96
N PHE A 253 -26.10 -0.22 -33.32
CA PHE A 253 -24.97 -0.93 -33.91
C PHE A 253 -25.23 -2.40 -34.24
N GLY A 254 -26.42 -2.92 -33.92
CA GLY A 254 -26.78 -4.32 -34.16
C GLY A 254 -26.09 -5.26 -33.18
N GLU A 255 -25.66 -6.43 -33.64
CA GLU A 255 -25.01 -7.42 -32.78
C GLU A 255 -23.55 -7.04 -32.52
N VAL A 256 -23.26 -6.61 -31.28
CA VAL A 256 -21.92 -6.14 -30.88
C VAL A 256 -21.47 -6.80 -29.59
N ALA A 257 -20.16 -6.96 -29.41
CA ALA A 257 -19.59 -7.42 -28.15
C ALA A 257 -19.39 -6.22 -27.20
N VAL A 258 -19.91 -6.33 -25.98
CA VAL A 258 -19.85 -5.27 -24.96
C VAL A 258 -19.32 -5.80 -23.62
N TYR A 259 -18.81 -4.89 -22.80
CA TYR A 259 -18.44 -5.12 -21.41
C TYR A 259 -19.37 -4.34 -20.50
N ASN A 260 -20.07 -5.03 -19.60
CA ASN A 260 -20.99 -4.42 -18.62
C ASN A 260 -20.44 -4.52 -17.19
N GLU A 261 -19.32 -5.22 -17.03
CA GLU A 261 -18.64 -5.50 -15.77
C GLU A 261 -17.18 -5.06 -15.92
N ASP A 262 -16.50 -4.90 -14.78
CA ASP A 262 -15.10 -4.53 -14.73
C ASP A 262 -14.24 -5.56 -15.47
N PHE A 263 -13.27 -5.08 -16.23
CA PHE A 263 -12.38 -5.95 -17.01
C PHE A 263 -10.96 -5.40 -17.09
N ASP A 264 -10.02 -6.33 -17.19
CA ASP A 264 -8.59 -6.03 -17.30
C ASP A 264 -8.09 -6.34 -18.72
N VAL A 265 -7.35 -5.40 -19.31
CA VAL A 265 -6.68 -5.59 -20.61
C VAL A 265 -5.18 -5.63 -20.40
N LEU A 266 -4.56 -6.71 -20.87
CA LEU A 266 -3.11 -6.92 -20.76
C LEU A 266 -2.44 -6.37 -22.02
N LEU A 267 -1.68 -5.28 -21.86
CA LEU A 267 -0.96 -4.58 -22.91
C LEU A 267 0.53 -4.91 -22.80
N PRO A 268 1.11 -5.75 -23.69
CA PRO A 268 2.54 -6.01 -23.71
C PRO A 268 3.30 -4.72 -24.05
N LEU A 269 4.41 -4.47 -23.36
CA LEU A 269 5.28 -3.32 -23.60
C LEU A 269 6.65 -3.80 -24.11
N GLU A 270 7.00 -3.40 -25.32
CA GLU A 270 8.33 -3.59 -25.91
C GLU A 270 9.20 -2.37 -25.59
N ARG A 271 10.15 -2.49 -24.66
CA ARG A 271 11.03 -1.40 -24.27
C ARG A 271 12.27 -1.34 -25.16
N SER A 272 12.57 -0.18 -25.74
CA SER A 272 13.80 0.04 -26.52
C SER A 272 15.01 0.45 -25.64
N SER A 273 14.80 0.76 -24.37
CA SER A 273 15.84 1.21 -23.43
C SER A 273 15.57 0.67 -22.03
N THR A 274 16.64 0.26 -21.33
CA THR A 274 16.64 -0.22 -19.94
C THR A 274 16.67 0.93 -18.91
N ALA A 275 16.99 2.15 -19.36
CA ALA A 275 16.91 3.34 -18.53
C ALA A 275 15.44 3.71 -18.30
N GLY A 276 15.09 4.00 -17.04
CA GLY A 276 13.75 4.47 -16.69
C GLY A 276 13.36 5.68 -17.53
N GLY A 277 12.11 5.69 -18.01
CA GLY A 277 11.65 6.68 -18.97
C GLY A 277 10.16 6.94 -18.87
N GLY A 278 9.75 8.14 -19.24
CA GLY A 278 8.34 8.50 -19.37
C GLY A 278 7.73 7.85 -20.62
N PHE A 279 6.53 7.31 -20.49
CA PHE A 279 5.74 6.73 -21.57
C PHE A 279 4.36 7.37 -21.57
N SER A 280 3.93 7.90 -22.72
CA SER A 280 2.62 8.52 -22.88
C SER A 280 1.70 7.64 -23.72
N LEU A 281 0.61 7.21 -23.11
CA LEU A 281 -0.40 6.33 -23.70
C LEU A 281 -1.71 7.10 -23.94
N LYS A 282 -2.25 7.07 -25.15
CA LYS A 282 -3.59 7.55 -25.47
C LYS A 282 -4.54 6.37 -25.55
N THR A 283 -5.57 6.39 -24.72
CA THR A 283 -6.63 5.38 -24.70
C THR A 283 -7.91 6.00 -25.21
N THR A 284 -8.50 5.38 -26.24
CA THR A 284 -9.79 5.77 -26.80
C THR A 284 -10.80 4.68 -26.48
N TYR A 285 -11.95 5.09 -25.96
CA TYR A 285 -13.05 4.17 -25.62
C TYR A 285 -14.41 4.82 -25.83
N GLN A 286 -15.43 4.00 -26.01
CA GLN A 286 -16.82 4.45 -26.17
C GLN A 286 -17.77 3.51 -25.44
N GLY A 287 -18.73 4.08 -24.72
CA GLY A 287 -19.75 3.34 -23.99
C GLY A 287 -21.10 4.02 -23.99
N CYS A 288 -22.10 3.30 -23.51
CA CYS A 288 -23.48 3.76 -23.41
C CYS A 288 -24.09 3.33 -22.08
N ALA A 289 -25.12 4.05 -21.65
CA ALA A 289 -26.03 3.63 -20.60
C ALA A 289 -27.07 2.66 -21.17
N GLU A 290 -27.43 1.63 -20.40
CA GLU A 290 -28.48 0.68 -20.77
C GLU A 290 -29.85 1.34 -20.95
N LYS A 291 -30.04 2.49 -20.29
CA LYS A 291 -31.24 3.33 -20.39
C LYS A 291 -31.27 4.20 -21.66
N GLY A 292 -30.39 3.94 -22.64
CA GLY A 292 -30.56 4.39 -24.03
C GLY A 292 -29.72 5.59 -24.48
N ILE A 293 -28.75 6.04 -23.68
CA ILE A 293 -27.86 7.15 -24.04
C ILE A 293 -26.46 6.63 -24.34
N CYS A 294 -25.93 6.95 -25.52
CA CYS A 294 -24.57 6.64 -25.91
C CYS A 294 -23.66 7.87 -25.82
N TYR A 295 -22.51 7.71 -25.18
CA TYR A 295 -21.51 8.77 -25.09
C TYR A 295 -20.68 8.81 -26.39
N PRO A 296 -20.19 10.00 -26.79
CA PRO A 296 -19.25 10.11 -27.90
C PRO A 296 -17.91 9.42 -27.56
N PRO A 297 -17.09 9.04 -28.55
CA PRO A 297 -15.77 8.46 -28.30
C PRO A 297 -14.89 9.40 -27.46
N ILE A 298 -14.36 8.87 -26.36
CA ILE A 298 -13.55 9.60 -25.39
C ILE A 298 -12.10 9.20 -25.58
N SER A 299 -11.20 10.16 -25.79
CA SER A 299 -9.76 9.93 -25.83
C SER A 299 -9.08 10.58 -24.64
N LYS A 300 -8.43 9.78 -23.79
CA LYS A 300 -7.63 10.24 -22.65
C LYS A 300 -6.15 9.91 -22.83
N SER A 301 -5.27 10.82 -22.45
CA SER A 301 -3.82 10.62 -22.49
C SER A 301 -3.24 10.51 -21.09
N TYR A 302 -2.52 9.42 -20.83
CA TYR A 302 -1.92 9.10 -19.55
C TYR A 302 -0.39 9.13 -19.68
N ARG A 303 0.28 9.80 -18.74
CA ARG A 303 1.74 9.78 -18.62
C ARG A 303 2.13 8.79 -17.53
N LEU A 304 2.82 7.74 -17.91
CA LEU A 304 3.26 6.65 -17.05
C LEU A 304 4.78 6.75 -16.91
N ALA A 305 5.27 6.71 -15.68
CA ALA A 305 6.71 6.59 -15.41
C ALA A 305 7.06 5.10 -15.40
N LEU A 306 7.87 4.64 -16.36
CA LEU A 306 8.39 3.28 -16.31
C LEU A 306 9.53 3.24 -15.31
N PRO A 307 9.51 2.31 -14.35
CA PRO A 307 10.64 2.14 -13.44
C PRO A 307 11.89 1.80 -14.27
N ALA A 308 13.02 2.43 -13.90
CA ALA A 308 14.32 1.99 -14.39
C ALA A 308 14.49 0.53 -14.01
N LEU A 309 14.92 -0.29 -14.97
CA LEU A 309 15.31 -1.65 -14.65
C LEU A 309 16.61 -1.55 -13.87
N ILE A 310 16.51 -1.59 -12.54
CA ILE A 310 17.68 -1.73 -11.68
C ILE A 310 18.13 -3.18 -11.87
N GLU A 311 19.25 -3.37 -12.57
CA GLU A 311 20.05 -4.58 -12.40
C GLU A 311 20.53 -4.60 -10.94
N VAL A 312 19.67 -5.07 -10.05
CA VAL A 312 20.14 -5.82 -8.89
C VAL A 312 20.95 -6.94 -9.50
N ALA A 313 22.16 -7.16 -9.00
CA ALA A 313 23.03 -8.28 -9.38
C ALA A 313 22.32 -9.61 -9.10
N ASN A 314 21.34 -9.93 -9.94
CA ASN A 314 20.88 -11.26 -10.24
C ASN A 314 22.05 -11.89 -10.98
N ALA A 315 22.64 -12.91 -10.38
CA ALA A 315 23.56 -13.78 -11.08
C ALA A 315 22.79 -14.49 -12.20
N THR A 316 22.65 -13.83 -13.35
CA THR A 316 22.12 -14.42 -14.58
C THR A 316 22.68 -13.69 -15.80
N ASP A 317 24.00 -13.75 -15.95
CA ASP A 317 24.62 -13.68 -17.26
C ASP A 317 24.76 -15.12 -17.79
N THR A 318 23.79 -15.58 -18.58
CA THR A 318 24.02 -16.51 -19.71
C THR A 318 22.82 -16.44 -20.65
N ASN A 319 23.02 -15.76 -21.78
CA ASN A 319 22.11 -15.67 -22.91
C ASN A 319 21.79 -17.04 -23.53
N SER A 320 20.50 -17.37 -23.71
CA SER A 320 19.87 -17.82 -24.98
C SER A 320 18.45 -18.37 -24.78
N PRO A 321 17.47 -17.99 -25.61
CA PRO A 321 16.11 -18.50 -25.58
C PRO A 321 16.00 -19.78 -26.41
N GLU A 322 16.30 -20.94 -25.83
CA GLU A 322 15.84 -22.23 -26.35
C GLU A 322 15.88 -23.29 -25.25
N GLN A 323 14.89 -24.19 -25.27
CA GLN A 323 14.73 -25.41 -24.46
C GLN A 323 13.93 -25.30 -23.15
N SER A 324 12.61 -25.48 -23.30
CA SER A 324 11.64 -25.80 -22.22
C SER A 324 11.97 -27.01 -21.35
N GLY A 325 13.04 -27.77 -21.63
CA GLY A 325 13.58 -28.80 -20.73
C GLY A 325 14.76 -28.35 -19.86
N ARG A 326 15.47 -27.28 -20.25
CA ARG A 326 16.61 -26.71 -19.51
C ARG A 326 16.19 -25.64 -18.50
N THR A 327 15.04 -25.02 -18.70
CA THR A 327 14.53 -23.95 -17.82
C THR A 327 14.16 -24.47 -16.43
N LEU A 328 13.51 -25.64 -16.32
CA LEU A 328 13.16 -26.22 -15.01
C LEU A 328 14.41 -26.53 -14.17
N ILE A 329 15.42 -27.16 -14.78
CA ILE A 329 16.71 -27.44 -14.13
C ILE A 329 17.43 -26.14 -13.75
N GLY A 330 17.36 -25.10 -14.60
CA GLY A 330 17.86 -23.77 -14.29
C GLY A 330 17.16 -23.13 -13.08
N TYR A 331 15.83 -23.20 -13.01
CA TYR A 331 15.07 -22.68 -11.86
C TYR A 331 15.35 -23.46 -10.57
N LEU A 332 15.47 -24.79 -10.64
CA LEU A 332 15.86 -25.61 -9.48
C LEU A 332 17.30 -25.31 -9.05
N ALA A 333 18.24 -25.15 -9.99
CA ALA A 333 19.62 -24.79 -9.67
C ALA A 333 19.71 -23.39 -9.04
N ALA A 334 18.94 -22.43 -9.54
CA ALA A 334 18.86 -21.09 -8.96
C ALA A 334 18.23 -21.10 -7.56
N ALA A 335 17.16 -21.86 -7.35
CA ALA A 335 16.53 -22.04 -6.03
C ALA A 335 17.48 -22.72 -5.04
N PHE A 336 18.25 -23.71 -5.49
CA PHE A 336 19.29 -24.36 -4.71
C PHE A 336 20.40 -23.38 -4.32
N ALA A 337 20.89 -22.57 -5.27
CA ALA A 337 21.90 -21.54 -5.02
C ALA A 337 21.40 -20.44 -4.07
N ALA A 338 20.14 -20.03 -4.21
CA ALA A 338 19.50 -19.09 -3.27
C ALA A 338 19.43 -19.70 -1.86
N GLY A 339 19.08 -20.98 -1.72
CA GLY A 339 19.14 -21.73 -0.47
C GLY A 339 20.55 -21.73 0.16
N PHE A 340 21.58 -21.91 -0.65
CA PHE A 340 22.97 -21.83 -0.20
C PHE A 340 23.30 -20.44 0.34
N LEU A 341 22.98 -19.37 -0.39
CA LEU A 341 23.21 -17.98 0.03
C LEU A 341 22.45 -17.63 1.32
N LEU A 342 21.21 -18.11 1.44
CA LEU A 342 20.35 -17.87 2.59
C LEU A 342 20.91 -18.46 3.90
N THR A 343 21.77 -19.46 3.82
CA THR A 343 22.43 -20.02 5.02
C THR A 343 23.35 -18.99 5.70
N PHE A 344 23.81 -17.97 4.97
CA PHE A 344 24.58 -16.86 5.51
C PHE A 344 23.72 -15.74 6.14
N THR A 345 22.39 -15.89 6.13
CA THR A 345 21.50 -14.87 6.69
C THR A 345 21.48 -14.90 8.23
N PRO A 346 21.25 -13.74 8.88
CA PRO A 346 21.18 -13.63 10.34
C PRO A 346 20.08 -14.50 10.97
N CYS A 347 19.10 -14.97 10.20
CA CYS A 347 17.99 -15.80 10.69
C CYS A 347 18.32 -17.31 10.79
N VAL A 348 19.30 -17.82 10.03
CA VAL A 348 19.68 -19.26 10.04
C VAL A 348 20.91 -19.54 10.90
N LEU A 349 21.81 -18.55 11.02
CA LEU A 349 23.03 -18.62 11.82
C LEU A 349 22.83 -19.02 13.31
N PRO A 350 21.78 -18.55 14.02
CA PRO A 350 21.49 -18.95 15.41
C PRO A 350 21.16 -20.44 15.59
N LEU A 351 20.85 -21.16 14.50
CA LEU A 351 20.54 -22.57 14.54
C LEU A 351 21.81 -23.45 14.59
N ILE A 352 22.95 -22.94 14.09
CA ILE A 352 24.24 -23.67 14.07
C ILE A 352 24.73 -24.01 15.49
N PRO A 353 24.70 -23.09 16.49
CA PRO A 353 25.02 -23.41 17.88
C PRO A 353 24.11 -24.48 18.49
N ILE A 354 22.82 -24.49 18.14
CA ILE A 354 21.84 -25.45 18.65
C ILE A 354 22.22 -26.86 18.14
N VAL A 355 22.43 -27.01 16.84
CA VAL A 355 22.83 -28.30 16.24
C VAL A 355 24.21 -28.73 16.75
N SER A 356 25.15 -27.79 16.89
CA SER A 356 26.47 -28.08 17.46
C SER A 356 26.38 -28.59 18.90
N SER A 357 25.57 -27.98 19.75
CA SER A 357 25.37 -28.42 21.14
C SER A 357 24.71 -29.80 21.24
N LEU A 358 23.77 -30.11 20.34
CA LEU A 358 23.12 -31.42 20.27
C LEU A 358 24.05 -32.52 19.75
N VAL A 359 24.90 -32.21 18.77
CA VAL A 359 25.84 -33.16 18.17
C VAL A 359 27.07 -33.39 19.06
N VAL A 360 27.57 -32.34 19.73
CA VAL A 360 28.75 -32.39 20.60
C VAL A 360 28.41 -32.91 22.00
N GLY A 361 27.18 -32.71 22.48
CA GLY A 361 26.73 -33.15 23.81
C GLY A 361 26.57 -34.68 23.98
N GLN A 362 26.59 -35.47 22.90
CA GLN A 362 26.45 -36.93 22.95
C GLN A 362 27.78 -37.64 22.67
N GLY A 363 28.67 -37.60 23.66
CA GLY A 363 29.95 -38.31 23.63
C GLY A 363 29.80 -39.83 23.78
N SER A 364 29.92 -40.58 22.68
CA SER A 364 30.63 -41.89 22.64
C SER A 364 30.71 -42.45 21.21
N GLN A 365 31.92 -42.45 20.65
CA GLN A 365 32.53 -43.35 19.64
C GLN A 365 31.83 -43.76 18.33
N GLY A 366 30.62 -43.30 18.02
CA GLY A 366 29.96 -43.48 16.71
C GLY A 366 29.55 -42.16 16.02
N SER A 367 30.11 -41.03 16.45
CA SER A 367 29.48 -39.70 16.38
C SER A 367 29.33 -39.08 14.99
N ARG A 368 30.16 -39.43 14.00
CA ARG A 368 30.11 -38.81 12.65
C ARG A 368 28.90 -39.26 11.84
N LEU A 369 28.65 -40.57 11.78
CA LEU A 369 27.52 -41.12 11.02
C LEU A 369 26.18 -40.76 11.65
N ARG A 370 26.13 -40.73 12.99
CA ARG A 370 24.91 -40.42 13.74
C ARG A 370 24.59 -38.92 13.73
N GLY A 371 25.60 -38.05 13.80
CA GLY A 371 25.42 -36.60 13.59
C GLY A 371 24.93 -36.28 12.18
N GLY A 372 25.44 -37.00 11.17
CA GLY A 372 24.93 -36.96 9.80
C GLY A 372 23.47 -37.42 9.70
N ALA A 373 23.10 -38.53 10.36
CA ALA A 373 21.73 -39.04 10.36
C ALA A 373 20.73 -38.09 11.02
N ILE A 374 21.09 -37.47 12.16
CA ILE A 374 20.25 -36.47 12.84
C ILE A 374 20.05 -35.25 11.93
N SER A 375 21.11 -34.80 11.25
CA SER A 375 21.04 -33.67 10.31
C SER A 375 20.17 -34.00 9.09
N MET A 376 20.27 -35.21 8.53
CA MET A 376 19.41 -35.65 7.43
C MET A 376 17.93 -35.68 7.81
N THR A 377 17.59 -36.19 8.99
CA THR A 377 16.19 -36.22 9.46
C THR A 377 15.65 -34.82 9.72
N TYR A 378 16.48 -33.94 10.27
CA TYR A 378 16.13 -32.53 10.45
C TYR A 378 15.84 -31.85 9.10
N VAL A 379 16.73 -32.01 8.13
CA VAL A 379 16.58 -31.44 6.77
C VAL A 379 15.36 -32.00 6.06
N LEU A 380 15.09 -33.30 6.18
CA LEU A 380 13.88 -33.92 5.63
C LEU A 380 12.61 -33.31 6.23
N GLY A 381 12.58 -33.05 7.54
CA GLY A 381 11.46 -32.37 8.20
C GLY A 381 11.23 -30.97 7.64
N THR A 382 12.30 -30.17 7.48
CA THR A 382 12.20 -28.83 6.91
C THR A 382 11.78 -28.86 5.44
N ALA A 383 12.30 -29.81 4.65
CA ALA A 383 12.06 -29.91 3.22
C ALA A 383 10.61 -30.34 2.92
N VAL A 384 10.07 -31.30 3.67
CA VAL A 384 8.65 -31.71 3.54
C VAL A 384 7.72 -30.56 3.92
N THR A 385 8.04 -29.82 4.98
CA THR A 385 7.22 -28.68 5.42
C THR A 385 7.22 -27.55 4.38
N TYR A 386 8.38 -27.19 3.82
CA TYR A 386 8.47 -26.18 2.76
C TYR A 386 7.86 -26.64 1.44
N ALA A 387 8.00 -27.92 1.07
CA ALA A 387 7.33 -28.47 -0.10
C ALA A 387 5.80 -28.42 0.05
N ALA A 388 5.27 -28.75 1.23
CA ALA A 388 3.84 -28.67 1.51
C ALA A 388 3.31 -27.24 1.43
N ILE A 389 4.00 -26.28 2.06
CA ILE A 389 3.65 -24.85 2.00
C ILE A 389 3.74 -24.36 0.55
N GLY A 390 4.79 -24.73 -0.18
CA GLY A 390 4.99 -24.36 -1.59
C GLY A 390 3.93 -24.95 -2.53
N ALA A 391 3.48 -26.18 -2.29
CA ALA A 391 2.42 -26.81 -3.06
C ALA A 391 1.09 -26.07 -2.87
N VAL A 392 0.74 -25.77 -1.61
CA VAL A 392 -0.47 -25.01 -1.28
C VAL A 392 -0.39 -23.61 -1.87
N ALA A 393 0.77 -22.96 -1.77
CA ALA A 393 0.98 -21.61 -2.29
C ALA A 393 0.95 -21.52 -3.82
N GLY A 394 1.49 -22.52 -4.52
CA GLY A 394 1.40 -22.63 -5.98
C GLY A 394 -0.03 -22.92 -6.47
N ALA A 395 -0.82 -23.63 -5.67
CA ALA A 395 -2.22 -23.96 -6.02
C ALA A 395 -3.21 -22.82 -5.75
N THR A 396 -2.93 -21.94 -4.78
CA THR A 396 -3.85 -20.87 -4.31
C THR A 396 -3.59 -19.52 -4.99
N GLY A 397 -3.01 -19.54 -6.19
CA GLY A 397 -2.59 -18.36 -6.96
C GLY A 397 -3.56 -17.19 -6.87
N GLU A 398 -2.97 -16.01 -6.60
CA GLU A 398 -3.57 -14.66 -6.45
C GLU A 398 -3.83 -14.14 -5.02
N GLN A 399 -4.16 -14.96 -4.01
CA GLN A 399 -4.61 -14.39 -2.71
C GLN A 399 -3.55 -14.31 -1.59
N LEU A 400 -2.43 -15.03 -1.70
CA LEU A 400 -1.49 -15.14 -0.58
C LEU A 400 -0.67 -13.88 -0.32
N GLN A 401 -0.43 -13.05 -1.34
CA GLN A 401 0.38 -11.85 -1.21
C GLN A 401 -0.32 -10.75 -0.40
N ALA A 402 -1.65 -10.64 -0.54
CA ALA A 402 -2.47 -9.73 0.26
C ALA A 402 -2.48 -10.11 1.74
N TYR A 403 -2.38 -11.41 2.07
CA TYR A 403 -2.38 -11.85 3.45
C TYR A 403 -1.08 -11.50 4.19
N PHE A 404 0.08 -11.62 3.51
CA PHE A 404 1.39 -11.25 4.07
C PHE A 404 1.62 -9.74 4.18
N GLN A 405 0.83 -8.93 3.48
CA GLN A 405 0.89 -7.47 3.54
C GLN A 405 -0.02 -6.86 4.63
N ASN A 406 -0.80 -7.68 5.35
CA ASN A 406 -1.61 -7.18 6.46
C ASN A 406 -0.72 -6.60 7.58
N ILE A 407 -1.04 -5.38 8.01
CA ILE A 407 -0.33 -4.63 9.06
C ILE A 407 -0.16 -5.46 10.35
N TRP A 408 -1.17 -6.26 10.68
CA TRP A 408 -1.20 -7.10 11.88
C TRP A 408 -0.28 -8.32 11.78
N ALA A 409 -0.15 -8.92 10.59
CA ALA A 409 0.74 -10.05 10.33
C ALA A 409 2.21 -9.62 10.37
N ILE A 410 2.54 -8.48 9.76
CA ILE A 410 3.88 -7.88 9.80
C ILE A 410 4.24 -7.50 11.24
N GLY A 411 3.30 -6.91 11.99
CA GLY A 411 3.48 -6.59 13.41
C GLY A 411 3.79 -7.82 14.27
N PHE A 412 3.06 -8.92 14.08
CA PHE A 412 3.29 -10.17 14.82
C PHE A 412 4.65 -10.80 14.50
N ILE A 413 5.06 -10.80 13.22
CA ILE A 413 6.36 -11.32 12.79
C ILE A 413 7.50 -10.45 13.30
N SER A 414 7.37 -9.13 13.28
CA SER A 414 8.41 -8.26 13.82
C SER A 414 8.54 -8.39 15.34
N LEU A 415 7.42 -8.56 16.06
CA LEU A 415 7.42 -8.86 17.49
C LEU A 415 8.19 -10.16 17.80
N ILE A 416 7.97 -11.23 17.02
CA ILE A 416 8.65 -12.52 17.25
C ILE A 416 10.15 -12.43 16.94
N LEU A 417 10.54 -11.68 15.90
CA LEU A 417 11.94 -11.41 15.55
C LEU A 417 12.65 -10.59 16.64
N ALA A 418 11.99 -9.55 17.16
CA ALA A 418 12.50 -8.76 18.27
C ALA A 418 12.69 -9.65 19.52
N LEU A 419 11.71 -10.48 19.88
CA LEU A 419 11.82 -11.42 21.00
C LEU A 419 13.00 -12.39 20.85
N MET A 420 13.23 -12.91 19.64
CA MET A 420 14.37 -13.78 19.35
C MET A 420 15.71 -13.04 19.47
N ALA A 421 15.81 -11.81 18.99
CA ALA A 421 17.00 -10.98 19.16
C ALA A 421 17.31 -10.72 20.63
N LEU A 422 16.29 -10.37 21.43
CA LEU A 422 16.43 -10.17 22.88
C LEU A 422 16.90 -11.43 23.63
N SER A 423 16.49 -12.62 23.17
CA SER A 423 17.01 -13.92 23.68
C SER A 423 18.50 -14.11 23.34
N MET A 424 18.93 -13.68 22.15
CA MET A 424 20.34 -13.76 21.76
C MET A 424 21.25 -12.83 22.59
N PHE A 425 20.78 -11.65 23.00
CA PHE A 425 21.50 -10.75 23.91
C PHE A 425 21.62 -11.27 25.35
N GLY A 426 20.97 -12.40 25.68
CA GLY A 426 21.01 -12.98 27.03
C GLY A 426 20.23 -12.17 28.07
N LEU A 427 19.48 -11.15 27.65
CA LEU A 427 18.66 -10.31 28.53
C LEU A 427 17.45 -11.09 29.09
N TYR A 428 17.01 -12.09 28.32
CA TYR A 428 15.93 -13.01 28.62
C TYR A 428 16.42 -14.44 28.35
N GLU A 429 17.38 -14.91 29.15
CA GLU A 429 17.52 -16.35 29.30
C GLU A 429 16.28 -16.78 30.09
N ILE A 430 15.22 -17.19 29.39
CA ILE A 430 14.22 -18.06 30.01
C ILE A 430 15.00 -19.33 30.35
N GLN A 431 15.76 -19.30 31.45
CA GLN A 431 15.99 -20.47 32.27
C GLN A 431 14.58 -20.89 32.63
N MET A 432 14.01 -21.76 31.78
CA MET A 432 12.81 -22.49 32.11
C MET A 432 13.05 -22.97 33.54
N PRO A 433 12.13 -22.69 34.48
CA PRO A 433 12.32 -23.11 35.86
C PRO A 433 12.79 -24.55 35.82
N ALA A 434 13.89 -24.87 36.52
CA ALA A 434 14.55 -26.16 36.39
C ALA A 434 13.57 -27.34 36.55
N THR A 435 12.43 -27.11 37.20
CA THR A 435 11.27 -27.99 37.34
C THR A 435 10.49 -28.29 36.04
N VAL A 436 10.29 -27.32 35.14
CA VAL A 436 9.63 -27.52 33.84
C VAL A 436 10.62 -28.15 32.87
N GLN A 437 11.86 -27.68 32.88
CA GLN A 437 12.94 -28.22 32.07
C GLN A 437 13.26 -29.66 32.47
N SER A 438 13.30 -29.98 33.78
CA SER A 438 13.51 -31.35 34.25
C SER A 438 12.30 -32.25 34.02
N ARG A 439 11.05 -31.78 34.14
CA ARG A 439 9.87 -32.62 33.86
C ARG A 439 9.64 -32.87 32.37
N LEU A 440 9.92 -31.89 31.52
CA LEU A 440 9.94 -32.10 30.07
C LEU A 440 11.13 -32.99 29.71
N SER A 441 12.30 -32.74 30.28
CA SER A 441 13.48 -33.57 30.08
C SER A 441 13.34 -34.97 30.67
N GLU A 442 12.55 -35.22 31.71
CA GLU A 442 12.26 -36.55 32.26
C GLU A 442 11.23 -37.29 31.39
N ARG A 443 10.19 -36.60 30.92
CA ARG A 443 9.28 -37.16 29.89
C ARG A 443 10.01 -37.43 28.58
N THR A 444 11.02 -36.66 28.24
CA THR A 444 11.89 -36.86 27.07
C THR A 444 13.02 -37.86 27.36
N ALA A 445 13.49 -38.01 28.60
CA ALA A 445 14.54 -38.96 29.01
C ALA A 445 14.01 -40.38 29.19
N GLY A 446 12.73 -40.55 29.54
CA GLY A 446 12.02 -41.83 29.43
C GLY A 446 11.89 -42.31 27.98
N LEU A 447 11.93 -41.39 27.01
CA LEU A 447 12.14 -41.66 25.59
C LEU A 447 13.63 -41.63 25.21
N SER A 448 14.48 -42.23 26.04
CA SER A 448 15.92 -42.30 25.79
C SER A 448 16.21 -42.73 24.35
N ARG A 449 17.06 -41.92 23.69
CA ARG A 449 17.95 -42.34 22.59
C ARG A 449 17.36 -42.29 21.17
N GLY A 450 17.10 -41.08 20.67
CA GLY A 450 17.11 -40.83 19.23
C GLY A 450 15.84 -41.20 18.47
N SER A 451 14.68 -40.77 18.97
CA SER A 451 13.49 -40.74 18.11
C SER A 451 13.71 -39.69 17.02
N PHE A 452 14.11 -40.15 15.85
CA PHE A 452 14.12 -39.38 14.59
C PHE A 452 12.82 -38.59 14.40
N GLY A 453 11.69 -39.07 14.95
CA GLY A 453 10.42 -38.34 14.97
C GLY A 453 10.44 -37.01 15.72
N MET A 454 11.13 -36.89 16.86
CA MET A 454 11.20 -35.61 17.60
C MET A 454 12.02 -34.57 16.82
N ILE A 455 13.11 -34.99 16.19
CA ILE A 455 13.99 -34.14 15.38
C ILE A 455 13.25 -33.68 14.11
N PHE A 456 12.44 -34.56 13.52
CA PHE A 456 11.60 -34.23 12.37
C PHE A 456 10.55 -33.15 12.73
N VAL A 457 9.84 -33.31 13.85
CA VAL A 457 8.85 -32.32 14.33
C VAL A 457 9.52 -30.99 14.69
N LEU A 458 10.69 -31.03 15.31
CA LEU A 458 11.47 -29.81 15.60
C LEU A 458 11.87 -29.08 14.30
N GLY A 459 12.25 -29.83 13.26
CA GLY A 459 12.50 -29.28 11.92
C GLY A 459 11.27 -28.62 11.30
N ALA A 460 10.10 -29.25 11.39
CA ALA A 460 8.85 -28.68 10.87
C ALA A 460 8.47 -27.36 11.56
N ILE A 461 8.58 -27.30 12.89
CA ILE A 461 8.30 -26.07 13.66
C ILE A 461 9.31 -24.97 13.29
N SER A 462 10.60 -25.31 13.17
CA SER A 462 11.62 -24.34 12.78
C SER A 462 11.41 -23.82 11.36
N ALA A 463 10.92 -24.64 10.43
CA ALA A 463 10.63 -24.22 9.07
C ALA A 463 9.60 -23.08 9.04
N VAL A 464 8.52 -23.18 9.83
CA VAL A 464 7.49 -22.12 9.90
C VAL A 464 8.08 -20.79 10.38
N VAL A 465 8.95 -20.84 11.40
CA VAL A 465 9.59 -19.63 11.95
C VAL A 465 10.58 -19.02 10.95
N VAL A 466 11.41 -19.85 10.29
CA VAL A 466 12.38 -19.38 9.28
C VAL A 466 11.66 -18.81 8.05
N GLY A 467 10.51 -19.39 7.66
CA GLY A 467 9.69 -18.90 6.55
C GLY A 467 9.24 -17.45 6.71
N ALA A 468 9.00 -17.00 7.95
CA ALA A 468 8.61 -15.62 8.26
C ALA A 468 9.74 -14.61 8.01
N CYS A 469 11.01 -14.99 8.21
CA CYS A 469 12.15 -14.11 7.94
C CYS A 469 12.57 -14.11 6.45
N VAL A 470 12.26 -15.19 5.72
CA VAL A 470 12.64 -15.36 4.30
C VAL A 470 11.48 -15.00 3.35
N SER A 471 10.36 -14.49 3.88
CA SER A 471 9.14 -14.21 3.12
C SER A 471 9.36 -13.35 1.87
N PRO A 472 10.16 -12.26 1.87
CA PRO A 472 10.40 -11.46 0.66
C PRO A 472 11.03 -12.28 -0.49
N LEU A 473 11.96 -13.17 -0.15
CA LEU A 473 12.64 -14.01 -1.13
C LEU A 473 11.78 -15.20 -1.56
N LEU A 474 10.99 -15.76 -0.64
CA LEU A 474 9.98 -16.77 -0.97
C LEU A 474 8.97 -16.23 -1.98
N ILE A 475 8.52 -14.98 -1.83
CA ILE A 475 7.60 -14.32 -2.77
C ILE A 475 8.22 -14.21 -4.17
N SER A 476 9.49 -13.81 -4.25
CA SER A 476 10.21 -13.72 -5.53
C SER A 476 10.29 -15.08 -6.24
N VAL A 477 10.55 -16.16 -5.51
CA VAL A 477 10.66 -17.52 -6.09
C VAL A 477 9.28 -18.10 -6.39
N LEU A 478 8.30 -17.87 -5.52
CA LEU A 478 6.92 -18.35 -5.69
C LEU A 478 6.19 -17.63 -6.82
N SER A 479 6.54 -16.39 -7.15
CA SER A 479 5.94 -15.66 -8.27
C SER A 479 6.04 -16.44 -9.59
N VAL A 480 7.16 -17.12 -9.83
CA VAL A 480 7.34 -17.99 -11.02
C VAL A 480 6.41 -19.20 -10.99
N ALA A 481 6.14 -19.76 -9.80
CA ALA A 481 5.20 -20.87 -9.63
C ALA A 481 3.74 -20.42 -9.80
N ILE A 482 3.39 -19.24 -9.28
CA ILE A 482 2.06 -18.64 -9.39
C ILE A 482 1.72 -18.35 -10.86
N LEU A 483 2.66 -17.81 -11.64
CA LEU A 483 2.45 -17.52 -13.07
C LEU A 483 2.17 -18.76 -13.93
N LYS A 484 2.62 -19.95 -13.50
CA LYS A 484 2.40 -21.22 -14.20
C LYS A 484 1.19 -22.01 -13.68
N GLY A 485 0.67 -21.68 -12.49
CA GLY A 485 -0.46 -22.38 -11.88
C GLY A 485 -0.19 -23.84 -11.47
N ASP A 486 1.08 -24.28 -11.50
CA ASP A 486 1.45 -25.68 -11.23
C ASP A 486 1.88 -25.87 -9.77
N ALA A 487 1.02 -26.52 -8.97
CA ALA A 487 1.31 -26.85 -7.56
C ALA A 487 2.58 -27.70 -7.40
N TYR A 488 2.85 -28.60 -8.35
CA TYR A 488 4.04 -29.45 -8.35
C TYR A 488 5.34 -28.65 -8.51
N LEU A 489 5.31 -27.57 -9.29
CA LEU A 489 6.47 -26.72 -9.54
C LEU A 489 6.81 -25.87 -8.29
N GLY A 490 5.79 -25.36 -7.60
CA GLY A 490 5.96 -24.70 -6.30
C GLY A 490 6.55 -25.64 -5.23
N ALA A 491 6.06 -26.89 -5.17
CA ALA A 491 6.59 -27.91 -4.27
C ALA A 491 8.07 -28.25 -4.58
N ALA A 492 8.40 -28.44 -5.86
CA ALA A 492 9.75 -28.81 -6.30
C ALA A 492 10.78 -27.69 -6.05
N LEU A 493 10.41 -26.43 -6.28
CA LEU A 493 11.28 -25.27 -6.01
C LEU A 493 11.57 -25.12 -4.50
N MET A 494 10.53 -25.22 -3.67
CA MET A 494 10.67 -25.11 -2.22
C MET A 494 11.45 -26.28 -1.61
N PHE A 495 11.27 -27.49 -2.15
CA PHE A 495 12.05 -28.66 -1.79
C PHE A 495 13.53 -28.49 -2.17
N SER A 496 13.81 -28.01 -3.38
CA SER A 496 15.17 -27.76 -3.86
C SER A 496 15.90 -26.72 -3.01
N MET A 497 15.22 -25.62 -2.66
CA MET A 497 15.75 -24.57 -1.78
C MET A 497 16.06 -25.11 -0.38
N ALA A 498 15.17 -25.92 0.20
CA ALA A 498 15.37 -26.51 1.52
C ALA A 498 16.58 -27.47 1.56
N ILE A 499 16.78 -28.27 0.50
CA ILE A 499 17.97 -29.11 0.37
C ILE A 499 19.24 -28.27 0.24
N GLY A 500 19.19 -27.13 -0.47
CA GLY A 500 20.31 -26.19 -0.60
C GLY A 500 20.81 -25.67 0.76
N MET A 501 19.90 -25.28 1.67
CA MET A 501 20.27 -24.91 3.05
C MET A 501 20.76 -26.11 3.86
N GLY A 502 20.10 -27.27 3.69
CA GLY A 502 20.40 -28.48 4.43
C GLY A 502 21.79 -29.06 4.14
N ILE A 503 22.30 -28.88 2.92
CA ILE A 503 23.61 -29.45 2.53
C ILE A 503 24.76 -28.83 3.32
N ILE A 504 24.71 -27.52 3.61
CA ILE A 504 25.70 -26.86 4.49
C ILE A 504 25.62 -27.43 5.89
N LEU A 505 24.41 -27.57 6.44
CA LEU A 505 24.20 -28.07 7.80
C LEU A 505 24.69 -29.50 7.95
N VAL A 506 24.46 -30.35 6.94
CA VAL A 506 24.97 -31.72 6.90
C VAL A 506 26.50 -31.73 6.75
N ALA A 507 27.07 -30.89 5.90
CA ALA A 507 28.52 -30.77 5.73
C ALA A 507 29.21 -30.33 7.04
N ILE A 508 28.65 -29.34 7.73
CA ILE A 508 29.11 -28.90 9.05
C ILE A 508 28.86 -30.01 10.09
N GLY A 509 27.74 -30.72 10.06
CA GLY A 509 27.45 -31.84 10.97
C GLY A 509 28.47 -32.99 10.86
N PHE A 510 28.96 -33.28 9.66
CA PHE A 510 30.04 -34.25 9.44
C PHE A 510 31.42 -33.70 9.85
N GLY A 511 31.66 -32.39 9.69
CA GLY A 511 32.95 -31.72 9.94
C GLY A 511 33.15 -31.10 11.33
N ALA A 512 32.07 -30.93 12.11
CA ALA A 512 32.08 -30.17 13.36
C ALA A 512 32.92 -30.80 14.48
N GLY A 513 33.20 -32.11 14.37
CA GLY A 513 34.07 -32.79 15.31
C GLY A 513 35.57 -32.48 15.17
N ALA A 514 36.00 -31.84 14.07
CA ALA A 514 37.42 -31.58 13.80
C ALA A 514 37.77 -30.08 13.66
N VAL A 515 36.81 -29.23 13.30
CA VAL A 515 37.10 -27.83 12.88
C VAL A 515 36.52 -26.78 13.83
N LEU A 516 35.53 -27.10 14.67
CA LEU A 516 34.97 -26.10 15.58
C LEU A 516 35.79 -25.99 16.88
N PRO A 517 36.46 -24.85 17.15
CA PRO A 517 37.05 -24.59 18.44
C PRO A 517 35.97 -24.63 19.53
N ARG A 518 36.33 -25.09 20.73
CA ARG A 518 35.42 -25.12 21.89
C ARG A 518 34.71 -23.76 22.02
N THR A 519 33.43 -23.79 22.41
CA THR A 519 32.62 -22.61 22.75
C THR A 519 33.43 -21.65 23.61
N GLY A 520 34.00 -20.64 22.98
CA GLY A 520 34.86 -19.64 23.62
C GLY A 520 34.26 -18.24 23.50
N PRO A 521 34.92 -17.21 24.06
CA PRO A 521 34.43 -15.82 24.08
C PRO A 521 34.23 -15.22 22.68
N TRP A 522 34.80 -15.83 21.64
CA TRP A 522 34.57 -15.45 20.25
C TRP A 522 33.12 -15.71 19.80
N MET A 523 32.51 -16.81 20.24
CA MET A 523 31.12 -17.15 19.86
C MET A 523 30.12 -16.15 20.43
N GLU A 524 30.40 -15.64 21.62
CA GLU A 524 29.59 -14.61 22.29
C GLU A 524 29.63 -13.28 21.52
N ARG A 525 30.81 -12.89 21.02
CA ARG A 525 30.96 -11.69 20.18
C ARG A 525 30.20 -11.81 18.86
N VAL A 526 30.27 -12.97 18.21
CA VAL A 526 29.53 -13.24 16.97
C VAL A 526 28.02 -13.19 17.21
N LYS A 527 27.54 -13.81 18.30
CA LYS A 527 26.13 -13.80 18.71
C LYS A 527 25.59 -12.37 18.86
N HIS A 528 26.35 -11.48 19.48
CA HIS A 528 25.93 -10.09 19.71
C HIS A 528 25.90 -9.27 18.43
N VAL A 529 26.90 -9.41 17.54
CA VAL A 529 26.93 -8.71 16.24
C VAL A 529 25.72 -9.10 15.38
N PHE A 530 25.40 -10.40 15.30
CA PHE A 530 24.24 -10.87 14.55
C PHE A 530 22.90 -10.50 15.20
N GLY A 531 22.82 -10.48 16.54
CA GLY A 531 21.63 -10.01 17.26
C GLY A 531 21.30 -8.55 16.96
N VAL A 532 22.31 -7.68 16.85
CA VAL A 532 22.14 -6.27 16.46
C VAL A 532 21.64 -6.15 15.02
N MET A 533 22.25 -6.91 14.10
CA MET A 533 21.83 -6.94 12.70
C MET A 533 20.37 -7.38 12.56
N LEU A 534 19.95 -8.41 13.31
CA LEU A 534 18.58 -8.92 13.30
C LEU A 534 17.57 -7.92 13.88
N LEU A 535 17.94 -7.21 14.96
CA LEU A 535 17.11 -6.10 15.49
C LEU A 535 16.94 -4.98 14.46
N GLY A 536 17.99 -4.67 13.69
CA GLY A 536 17.94 -3.70 12.60
C GLY A 536 16.94 -4.08 11.52
N VAL A 537 16.91 -5.36 11.12
CA VAL A 537 15.92 -5.88 10.15
C VAL A 537 14.50 -5.84 10.73
N ALA A 538 14.32 -6.18 12.01
CA ALA A 538 13.00 -6.11 12.65
C ALA A 538 12.45 -4.68 12.69
N ILE A 539 13.29 -3.68 13.02
CA ILE A 539 12.93 -2.26 12.99
C ILE A 539 12.65 -1.80 11.56
N TYR A 540 13.44 -2.25 10.59
CA TYR A 540 13.21 -1.94 9.18
C TYR A 540 11.84 -2.44 8.69
N LEU A 541 11.45 -3.67 9.04
CA LEU A 541 10.11 -4.18 8.73
C LEU A 541 9.00 -3.37 9.43
N LEU A 542 9.25 -2.89 10.66
CA LEU A 542 8.30 -2.04 11.40
C LEU A 542 8.14 -0.66 10.76
N GLY A 543 9.19 -0.15 10.10
CA GLY A 543 9.22 1.17 9.48
C GLY A 543 8.43 1.29 8.17
N VAL A 544 7.88 0.19 7.66
CA VAL A 544 6.91 0.21 6.56
C VAL A 544 5.55 0.77 7.03
N VAL A 545 5.30 0.83 8.35
CA VAL A 545 4.09 1.42 8.93
C VAL A 545 4.29 2.94 9.12
N PRO A 546 3.50 3.80 8.45
CA PRO A 546 3.70 5.26 8.47
C PRO A 546 3.46 5.92 9.85
N GLU A 547 2.83 5.21 10.79
CA GLU A 547 2.47 5.69 12.14
C GLU A 547 3.58 5.48 13.18
N VAL A 548 4.65 4.76 12.86
CA VAL A 548 5.70 4.44 13.84
C VAL A 548 6.85 5.43 13.72
N PRO A 549 7.29 6.09 14.80
CA PRO A 549 8.47 6.95 14.76
C PRO A 549 9.74 6.08 14.63
N VAL A 550 10.04 5.67 13.39
CA VAL A 550 11.19 4.82 13.02
C VAL A 550 12.49 5.42 13.53
N LEU A 551 12.62 6.74 13.52
CA LEU A 551 13.78 7.45 14.07
C LEU A 551 13.98 7.21 15.57
N PHE A 552 12.92 7.12 16.37
CA PHE A 552 13.05 6.85 17.82
C PHE A 552 13.53 5.42 18.08
N LEU A 553 13.06 4.44 17.30
CA LEU A 553 13.51 3.05 17.39
C LEU A 553 14.97 2.88 16.94
N TRP A 554 15.38 3.57 15.88
CA TRP A 554 16.78 3.61 15.45
C TRP A 554 17.68 4.30 16.48
N ALA A 555 17.23 5.41 17.08
CA ALA A 555 17.95 6.09 18.15
C ALA A 555 18.10 5.17 19.38
N ALA A 556 17.04 4.49 19.80
CA ALA A 556 17.08 3.52 20.89
C ALA A 556 18.06 2.37 20.60
N LEU A 557 18.05 1.82 19.38
CA LEU A 557 18.99 0.78 18.95
C LEU A 557 20.45 1.27 19.01
N LEU A 558 20.74 2.47 18.49
CA LEU A 558 22.09 3.03 18.52
C LEU A 558 22.57 3.35 19.94
N ILE A 559 21.68 3.83 20.81
CA ILE A 559 22.00 4.08 22.22
C ILE A 559 22.31 2.75 22.93
N VAL A 560 21.50 1.71 22.72
CA VAL A 560 21.73 0.38 23.31
C VAL A 560 23.04 -0.22 22.81
N ILE A 561 23.36 -0.09 21.52
CA ILE A 561 24.63 -0.53 20.95
C ILE A 561 25.80 0.23 21.56
N GLY A 562 25.72 1.56 21.65
CA GLY A 562 26.77 2.41 22.23
C GLY A 562 27.07 2.08 23.70
N VAL A 563 26.02 1.86 24.51
CA VAL A 563 26.18 1.44 25.90
C VAL A 563 26.78 0.03 26.00
N TYR A 564 26.40 -0.88 25.10
CA TYR A 564 26.88 -2.26 25.10
C TYR A 564 28.32 -2.42 24.60
N LEU A 565 28.78 -1.55 23.70
CA LEU A 565 30.19 -1.44 23.29
C LEU A 565 31.11 -0.91 24.40
N GLY A 566 30.55 -0.53 25.55
CA GLY A 566 31.32 -0.14 26.73
C GLY A 566 31.58 1.36 26.84
N ALA A 567 30.77 2.22 26.19
CA ALA A 567 30.87 3.68 26.33
C ALA A 567 30.79 4.19 27.79
N THR A 568 30.28 3.37 28.72
CA THR A 568 30.21 3.68 30.15
C THR A 568 31.29 2.99 30.99
N GLN A 569 32.23 2.25 30.39
CA GLN A 569 33.33 1.61 31.11
C GLN A 569 34.54 2.54 31.10
N ALA A 570 35.13 2.79 32.26
CA ALA A 570 36.37 3.55 32.36
C ALA A 570 37.48 2.81 31.60
N VAL A 571 38.18 3.53 30.72
CA VAL A 571 39.29 2.98 29.93
C VAL A 571 40.39 2.52 30.91
N PRO A 572 40.77 1.23 30.93
CA PRO A 572 41.89 0.79 31.76
C PRO A 572 43.19 1.41 31.22
N ASP A 573 44.08 1.85 32.13
CA ASP A 573 45.30 2.63 31.87
C ASP A 573 46.32 2.01 30.88
N GLN A 574 46.04 0.84 30.31
CA GLN A 574 46.87 0.12 29.34
C GLN A 574 46.16 -0.17 28.00
N ALA A 575 45.14 0.60 27.61
CA ALA A 575 44.48 0.41 26.32
C ALA A 575 45.21 1.13 25.16
N SER A 576 45.50 0.38 24.09
CA SER A 576 45.96 0.92 22.79
C SER A 576 44.92 1.88 22.20
N GLY A 577 45.37 2.98 21.60
CA GLY A 577 44.55 4.11 21.12
C GLY A 577 43.55 3.83 19.99
N TRP A 578 43.24 2.56 19.73
CA TRP A 578 42.23 2.08 18.77
C TRP A 578 40.97 1.54 19.46
N ARG A 579 40.82 1.74 20.78
CA ARG A 579 39.75 1.13 21.56
C ARG A 579 38.68 2.13 21.99
#